data_AF-E1YJ24-F1
#
_entry.id   AF-E1YJ24-F1
#
_cell.length_a   1.000
_cell.length_b   1.000
_cell.length_c   1.000
_cell.angle_alpha   90.00
_cell.angle_beta   90.00
_cell.angle_gamma   90.00
#
_symmetry.space_group_name_H-M   'P 1'
#
loop_
_entity.id
_entity.type
_entity.pdbx_description
1 polymer ?
#
loop_
_entity_poly.entity_id
_entity_poly.type
_entity_poly.pdbx_seq_one_letter_code
_entity_poly.pdbx_strand_id
1 'polypeptide(L)'
;MSSFFASCVNCYNCRVACPVCYCKECVFVTDAFNHDSFQYISWAKKKGIIKMPTDTLFYHLTRLTHMSTACVGCGQCSNACPNDIPIMELFRTIAHATQKTFDYQAGKSIEQKPPLSTFCKDEFQEVVGIND
;
A
#
# COMPACT_ATOMS: atom_id res chain seq x y z
N MET A 1 -6.92 6.99 -9.65
CA MET A 1 -6.57 6.66 -8.25
C MET A 1 -6.73 7.84 -7.29
N SER A 2 -6.27 9.05 -7.61
CA SER A 2 -6.40 10.20 -6.67
C SER A 2 -7.85 10.54 -6.27
N SER A 3 -8.81 10.38 -7.18
CA SER A 3 -10.24 10.57 -6.88
C SER A 3 -10.81 9.53 -5.90
N PHE A 4 -10.36 8.27 -6.00
CA PHE A 4 -10.80 7.18 -5.14
C PHE A 4 -10.49 7.46 -3.65
N PHE A 5 -9.34 8.07 -3.39
CA PHE A 5 -8.93 8.47 -2.04
C PHE A 5 -9.20 9.95 -1.74
N ALA A 6 -10.09 10.62 -2.48
CA ALA A 6 -10.35 12.05 -2.30
C ALA A 6 -10.84 12.36 -0.88
N SER A 7 -11.71 11.53 -0.31
CA SER A 7 -12.23 11.67 1.06
C SER A 7 -11.30 11.14 2.15
N CYS A 8 -10.15 10.53 1.82
CA CYS A 8 -9.23 10.03 2.84
C CYS A 8 -8.59 11.20 3.60
N VAL A 9 -8.64 11.14 4.93
CA VAL A 9 -8.11 12.15 5.86
C VAL A 9 -6.82 11.70 6.54
N ASN A 10 -6.14 10.69 6.00
CA ASN A 10 -4.90 10.12 6.54
C ASN A 10 -4.99 9.74 8.05
N CYS A 11 -6.14 9.25 8.52
CA CYS A 11 -6.31 8.83 9.92
C CYS A 11 -5.58 7.52 10.27
N TYR A 12 -5.08 6.80 9.27
CA TYR A 12 -4.32 5.55 9.39
C TYR A 12 -5.03 4.37 10.09
N ASN A 13 -6.31 4.48 10.45
CA ASN A 13 -7.10 3.38 11.04
C ASN A 13 -7.06 2.11 10.18
N CYS A 14 -7.11 2.27 8.86
CA CYS A 14 -7.03 1.14 7.93
C CYS A 14 -5.70 0.38 8.01
N ARG A 15 -4.60 1.01 8.49
CA ARG A 15 -3.33 0.34 8.84
C ARG A 15 -3.46 -0.40 10.17
N VAL A 16 -3.95 0.27 11.21
CA VAL A 16 -4.05 -0.28 12.57
C VAL A 16 -4.94 -1.53 12.59
N ALA A 17 -6.05 -1.52 11.85
CA ALA A 17 -6.96 -2.65 11.76
C ALA A 17 -6.46 -3.81 10.88
N CYS A 18 -5.36 -3.64 10.14
CA CYS A 18 -4.89 -4.64 9.19
C CYS A 18 -3.94 -5.64 9.86
N PRO A 19 -4.29 -6.94 9.94
CA PRO A 19 -3.49 -7.93 10.66
C PRO A 19 -2.12 -8.21 10.02
N VAL A 20 -1.96 -7.92 8.72
CA VAL A 20 -0.68 -8.09 8.02
C VAL A 20 0.23 -6.86 8.08
N CYS A 21 -0.26 -5.74 8.63
CA CYS A 21 0.55 -4.54 8.85
C CYS A 21 1.29 -4.62 10.20
N TYR A 22 2.30 -5.48 10.31
CA TYR A 22 3.04 -5.73 11.57
C TYR A 22 4.29 -4.84 11.77
N CYS A 23 4.58 -3.90 10.88
CA CYS A 23 5.75 -3.01 11.01
C CYS A 23 5.70 -2.26 12.35
N LYS A 24 6.78 -2.37 13.15
CA LYS A 24 6.94 -1.68 14.44
C LYS A 24 6.81 -0.17 14.29
N GLU A 25 7.39 0.37 13.24
CA GLU A 25 7.33 1.78 12.87
C GLU A 25 6.88 1.93 11.43
N CYS A 26 6.08 2.96 11.15
CA CYS A 26 5.65 3.30 9.80
C CYS A 26 6.09 4.72 9.50
N VAL A 27 6.78 4.92 8.38
CA VAL A 27 7.30 6.23 7.98
C VAL A 27 6.23 7.34 7.92
N PHE A 28 4.96 6.99 7.73
CA PHE A 28 3.83 7.94 7.73
C PHE A 28 3.34 8.36 9.12
N VAL A 29 3.83 7.73 10.18
CA VAL A 29 3.58 8.15 11.58
C VAL A 29 4.80 8.78 12.23
N THR A 30 5.87 9.00 11.46
CA THR A 30 7.06 9.76 11.88
C THR A 30 7.02 11.17 11.30
N ASP A 31 8.06 11.95 11.56
CA ASP A 31 8.25 13.30 11.04
C ASP A 31 8.74 13.37 9.59
N ALA A 32 8.98 12.23 8.94
CA ALA A 32 9.51 12.17 7.57
C ALA A 32 8.61 12.86 6.52
N PHE A 33 7.30 12.98 6.79
CA PHE A 33 6.33 13.68 5.94
C PHE A 33 5.81 14.99 6.55
N ASN A 34 6.44 15.45 7.62
CA ASN A 34 6.19 16.80 8.12
C ASN A 34 6.99 17.78 7.27
N HIS A 35 6.28 18.66 6.56
CA HIS A 35 6.89 19.65 5.71
C HIS A 35 6.78 21.04 6.34
N ASP A 36 7.76 21.89 6.07
CA ASP A 36 7.70 23.28 6.50
C ASP A 36 6.55 24.01 5.81
N SER A 37 5.97 25.00 6.50
CA SER A 37 4.84 25.79 5.98
C SER A 37 5.13 26.39 4.60
N PHE A 38 6.37 26.83 4.36
CA PHE A 38 6.79 27.38 3.07
C PHE A 38 6.80 26.34 1.93
N GLN A 39 7.06 25.07 2.23
CA GLN A 39 7.03 24.01 1.22
C GLN A 39 5.60 23.78 0.72
N TYR A 40 4.61 23.72 1.60
CA TYR A 40 3.20 23.60 1.21
C TYR A 40 2.76 24.77 0.31
N ILE A 41 3.14 26.00 0.67
CA ILE A 41 2.83 27.20 -0.15
C ILE A 41 3.51 27.11 -1.53
N SER A 42 4.77 26.69 -1.58
CA SER A 42 5.51 26.51 -2.84
C SER A 42 4.82 25.49 -3.75
N TRP A 43 4.41 24.35 -3.21
CA TRP A 43 3.67 23.33 -3.96
C TRP A 43 2.29 23.80 -4.41
N ALA A 44 1.56 24.53 -3.56
CA ALA A 44 0.28 25.13 -3.92
C ALA A 44 0.43 26.13 -5.08
N LYS A 45 1.44 27.01 -5.04
CA LYS A 45 1.74 27.94 -6.14
C LYS A 45 2.09 27.20 -7.44
N LYS A 46 2.88 26.13 -7.36
CA LYS A 46 3.30 25.34 -8.53
C LYS A 46 2.17 24.50 -9.13
N LYS A 47 1.32 23.91 -8.31
CA LYS A 47 0.26 22.97 -8.73
C LYS A 47 -1.12 23.64 -8.86
N GLY A 48 -1.28 24.89 -8.43
CA GLY A 48 -2.55 25.62 -8.34
C GLY A 48 -3.43 25.18 -7.16
N ILE A 49 -3.42 23.89 -6.83
CA ILE A 49 -4.13 23.30 -5.70
C ILE A 49 -3.28 22.19 -5.07
N ILE A 50 -3.41 22.03 -3.76
CA ILE A 50 -2.90 20.87 -3.03
C ILE A 50 -4.02 20.23 -2.23
N LYS A 51 -4.04 18.90 -2.17
CA LYS A 51 -4.88 18.17 -1.23
C LYS A 51 -4.23 18.24 0.15
N MET A 52 -5.05 18.47 1.18
CA MET A 52 -4.66 18.36 2.59
C MET A 52 -5.52 17.28 3.28
N PRO A 53 -4.94 16.34 4.05
CA PRO A 53 -3.49 16.11 4.23
C PRO A 53 -2.80 15.69 2.92
N THR A 54 -1.50 15.97 2.80
CA THR A 54 -0.69 15.56 1.64
C THR A 54 -0.42 14.04 1.65
N ASP A 55 0.18 13.54 0.57
CA ASP A 55 0.75 12.18 0.50
C ASP A 55 -0.23 11.00 0.66
N THR A 56 -1.55 11.25 0.66
CA THR A 56 -2.59 10.21 0.75
C THR A 56 -2.36 9.07 -0.26
N LEU A 57 -2.08 9.42 -1.52
CA LEU A 57 -1.84 8.42 -2.56
C LEU A 57 -0.56 7.63 -2.28
N PHE A 58 0.50 8.32 -1.84
CA PHE A 58 1.77 7.68 -1.54
C PHE A 58 1.63 6.69 -0.37
N TYR A 59 0.92 7.09 0.69
CA TYR A 59 0.55 6.21 1.80
C TYR A 59 -0.13 4.92 1.35
N HIS A 60 -1.17 5.01 0.51
CA HIS A 60 -1.88 3.83 0.04
C HIS A 60 -1.04 2.96 -0.92
N LEU A 61 -0.18 3.56 -1.75
CA LEU A 61 0.74 2.82 -2.61
C LEU A 61 1.81 2.07 -1.79
N THR A 62 2.45 2.72 -0.82
CA THR A 62 3.40 2.06 0.07
C THR A 62 2.75 0.88 0.80
N ARG A 63 1.53 1.07 1.31
CA ARG A 63 0.77 -0.02 1.94
C ARG A 63 0.53 -1.18 0.99
N LEU A 64 0.06 -0.91 -0.23
CA LEU A 64 -0.16 -1.92 -1.25
C LEU A 64 1.12 -2.72 -1.54
N THR A 65 2.24 -2.03 -1.73
CA THR A 65 3.54 -2.69 -1.96
C THR A 65 3.92 -3.61 -0.81
N HIS A 66 3.73 -3.18 0.44
CA HIS A 66 4.11 -3.98 1.61
C HIS A 66 3.21 -5.20 1.85
N MET A 67 1.93 -5.16 1.45
CA MET A 67 0.94 -6.17 1.85
C MET A 67 0.35 -7.00 0.72
N SER A 68 0.58 -6.63 -0.55
CA SER A 68 -0.08 -7.24 -1.71
C SER A 68 0.06 -8.76 -1.75
N THR A 69 1.23 -9.30 -1.40
CA THR A 69 1.48 -10.74 -1.33
C THR A 69 0.81 -11.43 -0.14
N ALA A 70 0.52 -10.70 0.95
CA ALA A 70 -0.05 -11.25 2.19
C ALA A 70 -1.56 -10.98 2.37
N CYS A 71 -2.16 -10.13 1.54
CA CYS A 71 -3.56 -9.72 1.69
C CYS A 71 -4.54 -10.88 1.38
N VAL A 72 -5.31 -11.28 2.39
CA VAL A 72 -6.37 -12.31 2.27
C VAL A 72 -7.76 -11.75 1.97
N GLY A 73 -7.92 -10.42 1.92
CA GLY A 73 -9.22 -9.77 1.65
C GLY A 73 -10.18 -9.76 2.84
N CYS A 74 -9.69 -9.65 4.08
CA CYS A 74 -10.51 -9.71 5.30
C CYS A 74 -11.46 -8.52 5.55
N GLY A 75 -11.38 -7.45 4.76
CA GLY A 75 -12.31 -6.30 4.88
C GLY A 75 -12.04 -5.30 6.01
N GLN A 76 -11.16 -5.61 6.95
CA GLN A 76 -10.95 -4.76 8.14
C GLN A 76 -10.48 -3.34 7.82
N CYS A 77 -9.73 -3.16 6.73
CA CYS A 77 -9.29 -1.84 6.30
C CYS A 77 -10.45 -0.93 5.84
N SER A 78 -11.45 -1.48 5.17
CA SER A 78 -12.67 -0.73 4.81
C SER A 78 -13.54 -0.49 6.04
N ASN A 79 -13.75 -1.53 6.87
CA ASN A 79 -14.57 -1.44 8.08
C ASN A 79 -14.06 -0.39 9.08
N ALA A 80 -12.75 -0.19 9.17
CA ALA A 80 -12.14 0.81 10.05
C ALA A 80 -12.09 2.23 9.44
N CYS A 81 -12.52 2.42 8.20
CA CYS A 81 -12.47 3.71 7.53
C CYS A 81 -13.66 4.59 7.98
N PRO A 82 -13.42 5.76 8.61
CA PRO A 82 -14.52 6.63 9.05
C PRO A 82 -15.24 7.35 7.89
N ASN A 83 -14.71 7.25 6.66
CA ASN A 83 -15.25 7.90 5.46
C ASN A 83 -15.73 6.89 4.42
N ASP A 84 -15.97 5.63 4.83
CA ASP A 84 -16.55 4.56 4.01
C ASP A 84 -15.83 4.31 2.67
N ILE A 85 -14.52 4.53 2.63
CA ILE A 85 -13.73 4.24 1.42
C ILE A 85 -13.64 2.72 1.27
N PRO A 86 -13.98 2.14 0.10
CA PRO A 86 -13.95 0.69 -0.12
C PRO A 86 -12.51 0.19 -0.37
N ILE A 87 -11.60 0.44 0.58
CA ILE A 87 -10.16 0.17 0.49
C ILE A 87 -9.88 -1.30 0.17
N MET A 88 -10.64 -2.22 0.77
CA MET A 88 -10.48 -3.66 0.59
C MET A 88 -10.59 -4.08 -0.88
N GLU A 89 -11.55 -3.55 -1.65
CA GLU A 89 -11.77 -3.97 -3.04
C GLU A 89 -10.56 -3.66 -3.90
N LEU A 90 -10.04 -2.45 -3.79
CA LEU A 90 -8.81 -2.04 -4.46
C LEU A 90 -7.63 -2.91 -4.02
N PHE A 91 -7.47 -3.11 -2.72
CA PHE A 91 -6.34 -3.85 -2.16
C PHE A 91 -6.38 -5.33 -2.54
N ARG A 92 -7.56 -5.94 -2.55
CA ARG A 92 -7.77 -7.33 -2.95
C ARG A 92 -7.55 -7.53 -4.44
N THR A 93 -7.97 -6.58 -5.26
CA THR A 93 -7.74 -6.61 -6.72
C THR A 93 -6.26 -6.63 -7.03
N ILE A 94 -5.50 -5.71 -6.43
CA ILE A 94 -4.04 -5.63 -6.63
C ILE A 94 -3.35 -6.86 -6.03
N ALA A 95 -3.72 -7.25 -4.82
CA ALA A 95 -3.18 -8.43 -4.17
C ALA A 95 -3.39 -9.70 -4.99
N HIS A 96 -4.56 -9.88 -5.60
CA HIS A 96 -4.82 -11.03 -6.48
C HIS A 96 -3.90 -11.04 -7.70
N ALA A 97 -3.69 -9.90 -8.34
CA ALA A 97 -2.74 -9.78 -9.44
C ALA A 97 -1.32 -10.12 -8.99
N THR A 98 -0.84 -9.51 -7.90
CA THR A 98 0.50 -9.77 -7.37
C THR A 98 0.69 -11.23 -6.95
N GLN A 99 -0.25 -11.80 -6.19
CA GLN A 99 -0.18 -13.19 -5.73
C GLN A 99 -0.17 -14.17 -6.91
N LYS A 100 -0.99 -13.93 -7.94
CA LYS A 100 -0.97 -14.72 -9.18
C LYS A 100 0.37 -14.66 -9.89
N THR A 101 1.02 -13.50 -9.94
CA THR A 101 2.33 -13.33 -10.58
C THR A 101 3.43 -14.17 -9.92
N PHE A 102 3.32 -14.46 -8.62
CA PHE A 102 4.25 -15.32 -7.88
C PHE A 102 3.76 -16.77 -7.70
N ASP A 103 2.68 -17.17 -8.38
CA ASP A 103 1.99 -18.45 -8.14
C ASP A 103 1.72 -18.72 -6.64
N TYR A 104 1.44 -17.63 -5.91
CA TYR A 104 1.27 -17.61 -4.47
C TYR A 104 -0.18 -17.41 -4.08
N GLN A 105 -0.60 -17.93 -2.93
CA GLN A 105 -1.89 -17.60 -2.33
C GLN A 105 -1.71 -17.41 -0.83
N ALA A 106 -1.97 -16.18 -0.36
CA ALA A 106 -1.84 -15.84 1.04
C ALA A 106 -2.70 -16.75 1.93
N GLY A 107 -2.06 -17.37 2.93
CA GLY A 107 -2.73 -18.21 3.94
C GLY A 107 -3.21 -19.58 3.45
N LYS A 108 -2.88 -20.01 2.22
CA LYS A 108 -3.30 -21.32 1.70
C LYS A 108 -2.60 -22.51 2.38
N SER A 109 -1.29 -22.38 2.63
CA SER A 109 -0.44 -23.43 3.21
C SER A 109 0.69 -22.77 3.99
N ILE A 110 1.13 -23.41 5.07
CA ILE A 110 2.23 -22.95 5.93
C ILE A 110 3.58 -23.28 5.27
N GLU A 111 3.60 -24.35 4.49
CA GLU A 111 4.75 -24.83 3.73
C GLU A 111 5.10 -23.90 2.56
N GLN A 112 4.10 -23.20 2.01
CA GLN A 112 4.31 -22.21 0.96
C GLN A 112 4.89 -20.91 1.55
N LYS A 113 6.20 -20.73 1.37
CA LYS A 113 6.91 -19.53 1.85
C LYS A 113 6.41 -18.27 1.11
N PRO A 114 6.23 -17.13 1.81
CA PRO A 114 5.82 -15.88 1.18
C PRO A 114 6.83 -15.42 0.11
N PRO A 115 6.36 -14.81 -1.00
CA PRO A 115 7.24 -14.17 -1.97
C PRO A 115 8.13 -13.11 -1.29
N LEU A 116 9.33 -12.89 -1.84
CA LEU A 116 10.36 -11.97 -1.30
C LEU A 116 10.99 -12.39 0.04
N SER A 117 10.52 -13.47 0.68
CA SER A 117 11.18 -14.05 1.86
C SER A 117 12.23 -15.10 1.50
N THR A 118 12.29 -15.51 0.24
CA THR A 118 13.20 -16.50 -0.32
C THR A 118 13.83 -16.01 -1.60
N PHE A 119 14.99 -16.55 -1.93
CA PHE A 119 15.65 -16.31 -3.21
C PHE A 119 15.26 -17.41 -4.22
N CYS A 120 14.85 -17.01 -5.42
CA CYS A 120 14.63 -17.88 -6.57
C CYS A 120 15.50 -17.37 -7.72
N LYS A 121 16.42 -18.21 -8.22
CA LYS A 121 17.37 -17.81 -9.26
C LYS A 121 16.67 -17.48 -10.58
N ASP A 122 15.72 -18.31 -10.96
CA ASP A 122 15.07 -18.26 -12.27
C ASP A 122 13.68 -17.59 -12.16
N GLU A 123 13.58 -16.49 -11.41
CA GLU A 123 12.32 -15.73 -11.19
C GLU A 123 12.28 -14.47 -12.09
N PHE A 124 11.18 -14.26 -12.81
CA PHE A 124 10.92 -13.13 -13.73
C PHE A 124 12.06 -12.79 -14.70
N GLN A 125 12.61 -13.80 -15.39
CA GLN A 125 13.69 -13.61 -16.38
C GLN A 125 13.33 -12.56 -17.44
N GLU A 126 12.06 -12.51 -17.84
CA GLU A 126 11.52 -11.54 -18.78
C GLU A 126 11.57 -10.08 -18.31
N VAL A 127 11.69 -9.84 -16.99
CA VAL A 127 11.77 -8.51 -16.38
C VAL A 127 13.21 -8.13 -16.05
N VAL A 128 14.03 -9.08 -15.61
CA VAL A 128 15.41 -8.79 -15.15
C VAL A 128 16.42 -8.62 -16.30
N GLY A 129 16.01 -8.83 -17.55
CA GLY A 129 16.84 -8.58 -18.75
C GLY A 129 18.03 -9.53 -18.88
N ILE A 130 18.00 -10.64 -18.15
CA ILE A 130 18.95 -11.74 -18.24
C ILE A 130 18.37 -12.73 -19.25
N ASN A 131 18.46 -12.38 -20.54
CA ASN A 131 18.26 -13.36 -21.60
C ASN A 131 19.64 -13.97 -21.88
N ASP A 132 19.73 -15.31 -21.84
CA ASP A 132 20.92 -16.05 -22.27
C ASP A 132 21.27 -15.78 -23.76
#